data_AF-A0A1H8B3Y9-F1
#
_entry.id   AF-A0A1H8B3Y9-F1
#
_cell.length_a   1.000
_cell.length_b   1.000
_cell.length_c   1.000
_cell.angle_alpha   90.00
_cell.angle_beta   90.00
_cell.angle_gamma   90.00
#
_symmetry.space_group_name_H-M   'P 1'
#
loop_
_entity.id
_entity.type
_entity.pdbx_description
1 polymer ?
#
loop_
_entity_poly.entity_id
_entity_poly.type
_entity_poly.pdbx_seq_one_letter_code
_entity_poly.pdbx_strand_id
1 'polypeptide(L)'
;MGLLKVLVISILLLWVIRAVATWFFPWAFRKLSDKVQQEANRQSQNKQSSPGYREGELRVDYIPPKKEKKMVSRKAGEFVEFEDIKK
;
A
#
# COMPACT_ATOMS: atom_id res chain seq x y z
N MET A 1 25.07 11.87 -49.25
CA MET A 1 25.74 10.65 -48.73
C MET A 1 25.97 10.62 -47.22
N GLY A 2 25.57 11.63 -46.43
CA GLY A 2 25.77 11.64 -44.97
C GLY A 2 24.53 11.19 -44.19
N LEU A 3 23.39 11.88 -44.40
CA LEU A 3 22.17 11.68 -43.62
C LEU A 3 21.56 10.27 -43.75
N LEU A 4 21.55 9.69 -44.96
CA LEU A 4 20.99 8.36 -45.19
C LEU A 4 21.79 7.27 -44.45
N LYS A 5 23.14 7.38 -44.42
CA LYS A 5 23.98 6.45 -43.66
C LYS A 5 23.71 6.54 -42.16
N VAL A 6 23.59 7.76 -41.62
CA VAL A 6 23.27 7.99 -40.21
C VAL A 6 21.89 7.43 -39.86
N LEU A 7 20.90 7.64 -40.72
CA LEU A 7 19.54 7.12 -40.53
C LEU A 7 19.52 5.58 -40.51
N VAL A 8 20.19 4.95 -41.48
CA VAL A 8 20.29 3.48 -41.55
C VAL A 8 21.05 2.92 -40.35
N ILE A 9 22.20 3.50 -39.97
CA ILE A 9 22.96 3.10 -38.78
C ILE A 9 22.10 3.23 -37.52
N SER A 10 21.35 4.33 -37.38
CA SER A 10 20.49 4.58 -36.21
C SER A 10 19.39 3.53 -36.08
N ILE A 11 18.72 3.19 -37.20
CA ILE A 11 17.71 2.13 -37.23
C ILE A 11 18.32 0.77 -36.86
N LEU A 12 19.49 0.46 -37.41
CA LEU A 12 20.23 -0.78 -37.12
C LEU A 12 20.61 -0.86 -35.64
N LEU A 13 21.12 0.24 -35.08
CA LEU A 13 21.51 0.34 -33.67
C LEU A 13 20.31 0.12 -32.75
N LEU A 14 19.18 0.78 -33.03
CA LEU A 14 17.94 0.61 -32.27
C LEU A 14 17.43 -0.83 -32.35
N TRP A 15 17.55 -1.47 -33.51
CA TRP A 15 17.14 -2.87 -33.69
C TRP A 15 18.01 -3.83 -32.88
N VAL A 16 19.33 -3.61 -32.86
CA VAL A 16 20.27 -4.38 -32.04
C VAL A 16 19.98 -4.17 -30.55
N ILE A 17 19.82 -2.92 -30.09
CA ILE A 17 19.47 -2.62 -28.69
C ILE A 17 18.16 -3.30 -28.32
N ARG A 18 17.15 -3.28 -29.20
CA ARG A 18 15.87 -3.96 -28.99
C ARG A 18 16.01 -5.48 -28.90
N ALA A 19 16.82 -6.09 -29.76
CA ALA A 19 17.09 -7.53 -29.72
C ALA A 19 17.79 -7.93 -28.40
N VAL A 20 18.83 -7.17 -28.02
CA VAL A 20 19.56 -7.39 -26.76
C VAL A 20 18.66 -7.19 -25.55
N ALA A 21 17.85 -6.12 -25.52
CA ALA A 21 16.91 -5.86 -24.44
C ALA A 21 15.92 -7.02 -24.30
N THR A 22 15.37 -7.53 -25.41
CA THR A 22 14.43 -8.65 -25.39
C THR A 22 15.07 -9.92 -24.83
N TRP A 23 16.37 -10.14 -25.05
CA TRP A 23 17.08 -11.30 -24.53
C TRP A 23 17.57 -11.12 -23.08
N PHE A 24 17.96 -9.89 -22.71
CA PHE A 24 18.46 -9.55 -21.38
C PHE A 24 17.34 -9.39 -20.34
N PHE A 25 16.17 -8.89 -20.75
CA PHE A 25 15.01 -8.68 -19.87
C PHE A 25 14.59 -9.93 -19.09
N PRO A 26 14.39 -11.12 -19.69
CA PRO A 26 14.03 -12.32 -18.93
C PRO A 26 15.12 -12.76 -17.95
N TRP A 27 16.39 -12.42 -18.19
CA TRP A 27 17.48 -12.72 -17.26
C TRP A 27 17.48 -11.75 -16.07
N ALA A 28 17.31 -10.44 -16.33
CA ALA A 28 17.19 -9.42 -15.28
C ALA A 28 15.93 -9.60 -14.43
N PHE A 29 14.80 -9.98 -15.02
CA PHE A 29 13.55 -10.23 -14.30
C PHE A 29 13.67 -11.34 -13.27
N ARG A 30 14.44 -12.41 -13.55
CA ARG A 30 14.65 -13.51 -12.58
C ARG A 30 15.30 -13.02 -11.28
N LYS A 31 16.19 -12.03 -11.34
CA LYS A 31 16.86 -11.46 -10.16
C LYS A 31 15.97 -10.51 -9.37
N LEU A 32 15.08 -9.79 -10.06
CA LEU A 32 14.12 -8.87 -9.45
C LEU A 32 12.91 -9.63 -8.87
N SER A 33 12.46 -10.69 -9.53
CA SER A 33 11.32 -11.48 -9.12
C SER A 33 11.51 -12.12 -7.76
N ASP A 34 12.71 -12.59 -7.42
CA ASP A 34 12.96 -13.22 -6.11
C ASP A 34 12.70 -12.24 -4.95
N LYS A 35 13.07 -10.96 -5.13
CA LYS A 35 12.85 -9.90 -4.14
C LYS A 35 11.39 -9.45 -4.12
N VAL A 36 10.80 -9.21 -5.30
CA VAL A 36 9.40 -8.80 -5.42
C VAL A 36 8.45 -9.90 -4.92
N GLN A 37 8.72 -11.17 -5.21
CA GLN A 37 7.94 -12.29 -4.69
C GLN A 37 8.08 -12.40 -3.17
N GLN A 38 9.28 -12.20 -2.61
CA GLN A 38 9.48 -12.26 -1.16
C GLN A 38 8.74 -11.11 -0.43
N GLU A 39 8.77 -9.89 -0.98
CA GLU A 39 8.05 -8.73 -0.43
C GLU A 39 6.53 -8.87 -0.63
N ALA A 40 6.08 -9.31 -1.81
CA ALA A 40 4.67 -9.57 -2.09
C ALA A 40 4.12 -10.70 -1.22
N ASN A 41 4.89 -11.76 -0.96
CA ASN A 41 4.48 -12.85 -0.08
C ASN A 41 4.38 -12.39 1.39
N ARG A 42 5.29 -11.51 1.84
CA ARG A 42 5.18 -10.88 3.17
C ARG A 42 3.95 -9.97 3.29
N GLN A 43 3.63 -9.22 2.24
CA GLN A 43 2.43 -8.39 2.22
C GLN A 43 1.13 -9.22 2.09
N SER A 44 1.20 -10.39 1.45
CA SER A 44 0.06 -11.30 1.28
C SER A 44 -0.20 -12.19 2.50
N GLN A 45 0.84 -12.63 3.21
CA GLN A 45 0.68 -13.37 4.48
C GLN A 45 -0.03 -12.53 5.55
N ASN A 46 0.16 -11.20 5.57
CA ASN A 46 -0.57 -10.32 6.48
C ASN A 46 -2.04 -10.09 6.07
N LYS A 47 -2.46 -10.58 4.89
CA LYS A 47 -3.86 -10.55 4.41
C LYS A 47 -4.57 -11.90 4.53
N GLN A 48 -3.85 -13.01 4.76
CA GLN A 48 -4.42 -14.36 4.68
C GLN A 48 -4.92 -14.94 6.03
N SER A 49 -5.16 -14.09 7.03
CA SER A 49 -5.84 -14.45 8.28
C SER A 49 -7.31 -13.98 8.31
N SER A 50 -7.96 -13.82 7.15
CA SER A 50 -9.41 -13.59 7.07
C SER A 50 -10.05 -14.52 6.03
N PRO A 51 -10.83 -15.53 6.44
CA PRO A 51 -11.60 -16.35 5.52
C PRO A 51 -12.81 -15.55 5.04
N GLY A 52 -12.82 -15.19 3.75
CA GLY A 52 -13.97 -14.59 3.06
C GLY A 52 -13.86 -13.07 2.88
N TYR A 53 -13.43 -12.64 1.71
CA TYR A 53 -13.63 -11.25 1.24
C TYR A 53 -14.41 -11.29 -0.06
N ARG A 54 -15.65 -10.79 -0.01
CA ARG A 54 -16.49 -10.51 -1.17
C ARG A 54 -16.24 -9.06 -1.60
N GLU A 55 -16.28 -8.82 -2.90
CA GLU A 55 -16.08 -7.50 -3.51
C GLU A 55 -17.18 -6.54 -3.00
N GLY A 56 -16.82 -5.50 -2.23
CA GLY A 56 -17.76 -4.52 -1.66
C GLY A 56 -17.58 -4.18 -0.17
N GLU A 57 -16.70 -4.85 0.57
CA GLU A 57 -16.51 -4.59 2.01
C GLU A 57 -15.33 -3.65 2.30
N LEU A 58 -15.62 -2.52 2.95
CA LEU A 58 -14.65 -1.51 3.37
C LEU A 58 -13.94 -1.95 4.67
N ARG A 59 -12.62 -2.15 4.63
CA ARG A 59 -11.81 -2.50 5.81
C ARG A 59 -11.34 -1.24 6.55
N VAL A 60 -11.66 -1.14 7.83
CA VAL A 60 -11.09 -0.16 8.76
C VAL A 60 -9.89 -0.80 9.45
N ASP A 61 -8.69 -0.44 9.02
CA ASP A 61 -7.43 -1.04 9.52
C ASP A 61 -7.07 -0.57 10.95
N TYR A 62 -7.76 0.45 11.46
CA TYR A 62 -7.47 1.03 12.76
C TYR A 62 -8.72 1.11 13.63
N ILE A 63 -8.87 0.12 14.51
CA ILE A 63 -9.76 0.23 15.66
C ILE A 63 -8.90 0.85 16.77
N PRO A 64 -9.10 2.12 17.15
CA PRO A 64 -8.32 2.73 18.20
C PRO A 64 -8.47 1.88 19.48
N PRO A 65 -7.38 1.65 20.23
CA PRO A 65 -7.47 0.93 21.49
C PRO A 65 -8.52 1.65 22.34
N LYS A 66 -9.54 0.89 22.79
CA LYS A 66 -10.47 1.38 23.80
C LYS A 66 -9.60 1.70 25.01
N LYS A 67 -9.20 2.97 25.13
CA LYS A 67 -8.60 3.51 26.35
C LYS A 67 -9.47 2.93 27.44
N GLU A 68 -8.87 2.12 28.32
CA GLU A 68 -9.56 1.52 29.45
C GLU A 68 -10.56 2.54 29.92
N LYS A 69 -11.84 2.13 30.01
CA LYS A 69 -12.85 2.97 30.61
C LYS A 69 -12.23 3.36 31.95
N LYS A 70 -11.61 4.55 32.02
CA LYS A 70 -11.40 5.23 33.27
C LYS A 70 -12.82 5.21 33.77
N MET A 71 -13.07 4.34 34.76
CA MET A 71 -14.26 4.44 35.57
C MET A 71 -14.28 5.93 35.86
N VAL A 72 -15.16 6.65 35.15
CA VAL A 72 -15.41 8.04 35.44
C VAL A 72 -15.93 7.88 36.83
N SER A 73 -15.03 8.13 37.78
CA SER A 73 -15.27 8.07 39.19
C SER A 73 -16.67 8.61 39.37
N ARG A 74 -17.52 7.91 40.12
CA ARG A 74 -18.87 8.34 40.51
C ARG A 74 -18.94 9.77 41.09
N LYS A 75 -17.80 10.46 41.17
CA LYS A 75 -17.53 11.82 41.58
C LYS A 75 -17.29 12.78 40.40
N ALA A 76 -18.02 12.62 39.29
CA ALA A 76 -18.12 13.66 38.26
C ALA A 76 -19.27 14.61 38.61
N GLY A 77 -18.95 15.60 39.45
CA GLY A 77 -19.83 16.71 39.80
C GLY A 77 -20.71 16.44 41.02
N GLU A 78 -20.35 17.03 42.17
CA GLU A 78 -21.36 17.40 43.15
C GLU A 78 -22.23 18.47 42.49
N PHE A 79 -23.48 18.14 42.20
CA PHE A 79 -24.45 19.12 41.73
C PHE A 79 -24.76 20.05 42.90
N VAL A 80 -24.46 21.34 42.75
CA VAL A 80 -24.99 22.36 43.66
C VAL A 80 -26.44 22.57 43.27
N GLU A 81 -27.36 22.16 44.13
CA GLU A 81 -28.78 22.39 43.94
C GLU A 81 -29.06 23.87 44.21
N PHE A 82 -29.35 24.63 43.15
CA PHE A 82 -29.78 26.02 43.30
C PHE A 82 -31.22 26.01 43.78
N GLU A 83 -31.46 26.57 44.97
CA GLU A 83 -32.81 26.81 45.44
C GLU A 83 -33.41 27.93 44.56
N ASP A 84 -34.43 27.58 43.77
CA ASP A 84 -35.10 28.49 42.85
C ASP A 84 -35.64 29.70 43.63
N ILE A 85 -34.96 30.84 43.52
CA ILE A 85 -35.45 32.10 44.08
C ILE A 85 -36.57 32.60 43.18
N LYS A 86 -37.82 32.26 43.52
CA LYS A 86 -39.00 32.87 42.91
C LYS A 86 -39.02 34.35 43.29
N LYS A 87 -39.00 35.21 42.27
CA LYS A 87 -39.18 36.65 42.42
C LYS A 87 -40.67 37.00 42.49
#